data_AF-A0A2K8ND13-F1
#
_entry.id   AF-A0A2K8ND13-F1
#
_cell.length_a   1.000
_cell.length_b   1.000
_cell.length_c   1.000
_cell.angle_alpha   90.00
_cell.angle_beta   90.00
_cell.angle_gamma   90.00
#
_symmetry.space_group_name_H-M   'P 1'
#
loop_
_entity.id
_entity.type
_entity.pdbx_description
1 polymer ?
#
loop_
_entity_poly.entity_id
_entity_poly.type
_entity_poly.pdbx_seq_one_letter_code
_entity_poly.pdbx_strand_id
1 'polypeptide(L)'
;MARVHPTPEIGEIVEVRQGREAGRYMVVIDRSEDRWVWLADGEGRTVERPKKKNVLHVRPTGKRAGKVLERLHTMGKVTDADLRYSLRTFHQEQSKDAREDGGDAERGVD
;
A
#
# COMPACT_ATOMS: atom_id res chain seq x y z
N MET A 1 4.05 4.37 -28.03
CA MET A 1 2.88 4.23 -27.13
C MET A 1 3.23 4.89 -25.80
N ALA A 2 2.46 5.86 -25.33
CA ALA A 2 2.70 6.49 -24.03
C ALA A 2 2.50 5.43 -22.93
N ARG A 3 3.51 5.22 -22.07
CA ARG A 3 3.35 4.37 -20.89
C ARG A 3 2.32 5.04 -19.98
N VAL A 4 1.13 4.47 -19.87
CA VAL A 4 0.14 4.89 -18.88
C VAL A 4 0.69 4.48 -17.53
N HIS A 5 1.10 5.45 -16.71
CA HIS A 5 1.42 5.18 -15.32
C HIS A 5 0.09 5.02 -14.57
N PRO A 6 -0.21 3.84 -13.98
CA PRO A 6 -1.41 3.68 -13.21
C PRO A 6 -1.40 4.68 -12.05
N THR A 7 -2.43 5.52 -12.00
CA THR A 7 -2.61 6.45 -10.89
C THR A 7 -3.16 5.64 -9.71
N PRO A 8 -2.46 5.60 -8.56
CA PRO A 8 -2.92 4.87 -7.40
C PRO A 8 -4.32 5.31 -6.96
N GLU A 9 -5.15 4.36 -6.55
CA GLU A 9 -6.50 4.64 -6.07
C GLU A 9 -6.58 4.79 -4.54
N ILE A 10 -7.65 5.43 -4.05
CA ILE A 10 -7.92 5.51 -2.62
C ILE A 10 -8.02 4.09 -2.04
N GLY A 11 -7.38 3.89 -0.90
CA GLY A 11 -7.26 2.61 -0.21
C GLY A 11 -6.16 1.70 -0.79
N GLU A 12 -5.48 2.08 -1.88
CA GLU A 12 -4.38 1.29 -2.42
C GLU A 12 -3.12 1.45 -1.57
N ILE A 13 -2.40 0.33 -1.39
CA ILE A 13 -1.09 0.31 -0.76
C ILE A 13 -0.05 0.64 -1.82
N VAL A 14 0.81 1.62 -1.54
CA VAL A 14 1.88 2.07 -2.44
C VAL A 14 3.22 2.01 -1.73
N GLU A 15 4.28 1.81 -2.49
CA GLU A 15 5.65 1.93 -2.01
C GLU A 15 6.23 3.28 -2.43
N VAL A 16 6.75 4.05 -1.49
CA VAL A 16 7.42 5.32 -1.79
C VAL A 16 8.80 5.03 -2.40
N ARG A 17 9.08 5.55 -3.60
CA ARG A 17 10.34 5.25 -4.32
C ARG A 17 11.42 6.33 -4.18
N GLN A 18 11.03 7.56 -3.85
CA GLN A 18 11.95 8.69 -3.80
C GLN A 18 11.68 9.59 -2.58
N GLY A 19 12.71 10.29 -2.08
CA GLY A 19 12.63 11.24 -0.97
C GLY A 19 12.83 10.61 0.42
N ARG A 20 12.60 11.38 1.49
CA ARG A 20 12.94 11.00 2.89
C ARG A 20 12.30 9.69 3.37
N GLU A 21 11.16 9.31 2.81
CA GLU A 21 10.39 8.11 3.20
C GLU A 21 10.55 6.99 2.16
N ALA A 22 11.56 7.04 1.29
CA ALA A 22 11.80 6.00 0.29
C ALA A 22 11.94 4.61 0.94
N GLY A 23 11.34 3.60 0.30
CA GLY A 23 11.27 2.22 0.78
C GLY A 23 10.11 1.94 1.75
N ARG A 24 9.41 2.96 2.25
CA ARG A 24 8.25 2.77 3.13
C ARG A 24 6.99 2.49 2.31
N TYR A 25 6.13 1.62 2.86
CA TYR A 25 4.79 1.37 2.35
C TYR A 25 3.78 2.28 3.06
N MET A 26 2.86 2.84 2.29
CA MET A 26 1.82 3.75 2.77
C MET A 26 0.51 3.48 2.06
N VAL A 27 -0.60 3.94 2.63
CA VAL A 27 -1.93 3.84 2.02
C VAL A 27 -2.29 5.19 1.42
N VAL A 28 -2.86 5.17 0.21
CA VAL A 28 -3.50 6.35 -0.39
C VAL A 28 -4.80 6.62 0.32
N ILE A 29 -4.89 7.73 1.04
CA ILE A 29 -6.11 8.10 1.78
C ILE A 29 -6.97 9.14 1.04
N ASP A 30 -6.38 9.86 0.10
CA ASP A 30 -7.06 10.86 -0.70
C ASP A 30 -6.31 11.13 -2.02
N ARG A 31 -7.02 11.67 -3.01
CA ARG A 31 -6.49 12.06 -4.32
C ARG A 31 -6.84 13.52 -4.63
N SER A 32 -5.93 14.20 -5.32
CA SER A 32 -6.22 15.49 -5.93
C SER A 32 -6.58 15.30 -7.40
N GLU A 33 -7.24 16.29 -8.03
CA GLU A 33 -7.50 16.29 -9.49
C GLU A 33 -6.19 16.26 -10.31
N ASP A 34 -5.08 16.62 -9.67
CA ASP A 34 -3.74 16.60 -10.23
C ASP A 34 -3.00 15.26 -10.06
N ARG A 35 -1.73 15.22 -10.55
CA ARG A 35 -0.75 14.14 -10.39
C ARG A 35 -0.25 13.93 -8.94
N TRP A 36 -1.06 14.23 -7.93
CA TRP A 36 -0.72 14.11 -6.51
C TRP A 36 -1.70 13.24 -5.73
N VAL A 37 -1.15 12.46 -4.81
CA VAL A 37 -1.88 11.62 -3.85
C VAL A 37 -1.49 11.97 -2.43
N TRP A 38 -2.38 11.70 -1.48
CA TRP A 38 -2.15 11.85 -0.05
C TRP A 38 -1.92 10.49 0.58
N LEU A 39 -0.77 10.33 1.22
CA LEU A 39 -0.31 9.07 1.79
C LEU A 39 -0.27 9.12 3.32
N ALA A 40 -0.71 8.06 3.97
CA ALA A 40 -0.59 7.88 5.41
C ALA A 40 -0.22 6.43 5.78
N ASP A 41 0.47 6.27 6.91
CA ASP A 41 0.87 4.98 7.49
C ASP A 41 0.29 4.78 8.91
N GLY A 42 -0.29 5.80 9.51
CA GLY A 42 -0.82 5.77 10.88
C GLY A 42 0.25 5.80 11.97
N GLU A 43 1.51 6.11 11.64
CA GLU A 43 2.62 6.21 12.59
C GLU A 43 3.40 7.51 12.38
N GLY A 44 4.24 7.57 11.34
CA GLY A 44 4.97 8.79 10.98
C GLY A 44 4.11 9.81 10.24
N ARG A 45 3.10 9.31 9.51
CA ARG A 45 2.10 10.08 8.76
C ARG A 45 0.71 9.58 9.13
N THR A 46 0.05 10.34 9.98
CA THR A 46 -1.32 10.08 10.42
C THR A 46 -2.33 10.53 9.38
N VAL A 47 -3.59 10.10 9.53
CA VAL A 47 -4.72 10.55 8.70
C VAL A 47 -4.90 12.08 8.70
N GLU A 48 -4.57 12.73 9.82
CA GLU A 48 -4.65 14.19 9.97
C GLU A 48 -3.42 14.92 9.41
N ARG A 49 -2.27 14.23 9.32
CA ARG A 49 -1.02 14.82 8.79
C ARG A 49 -0.45 13.95 7.66
N PRO A 50 -1.23 13.74 6.58
CA PRO A 50 -0.80 12.91 5.48
C PRO A 50 0.32 13.58 4.68
N LYS A 51 1.01 12.78 3.89
CA LYS A 51 2.07 13.23 3.01
C LYS A 51 1.52 13.43 1.59
N LYS A 52 1.56 14.67 1.09
CA LYS A 52 1.36 14.93 -0.34
C LYS A 52 2.54 14.34 -1.13
N LYS A 53 2.25 13.51 -2.13
CA LYS A 53 3.26 12.84 -2.97
C LYS A 53 2.89 12.91 -4.44
N ASN A 54 3.87 13.14 -5.30
CA ASN A 54 3.67 13.01 -6.75
C ASN A 54 3.54 11.52 -7.11
N VAL A 55 2.56 11.18 -7.96
CA VAL A 55 2.31 9.81 -8.42
C VAL A 55 3.54 9.17 -9.07
N LEU A 56 4.43 9.96 -9.68
CA LEU A 56 5.68 9.48 -10.27
C LEU A 56 6.70 8.99 -9.23
N HIS A 57 6.54 9.36 -7.95
CA HIS A 57 7.46 9.01 -6.87
C HIS A 57 6.96 7.85 -6.02
N VAL A 58 5.88 7.19 -6.43
CA VAL A 58 5.31 6.01 -5.77
C VAL A 58 5.15 4.88 -6.77
N ARG A 59 5.18 3.66 -6.26
CA ARG A 59 4.86 2.45 -7.01
C ARG A 59 3.58 1.84 -6.41
N PRO A 60 2.47 1.80 -7.13
CA PRO A 60 1.31 1.03 -6.68
C PRO A 60 1.68 -0.45 -6.57
N THR A 61 1.22 -1.09 -5.49
CA THR A 61 1.47 -2.53 -5.25
C THR A 61 0.39 -3.41 -5.90
N GLY A 62 -0.72 -2.82 -6.36
CA GLY A 62 -1.91 -3.56 -6.80
C GLY A 62 -2.74 -4.16 -5.66
N LYS A 63 -2.31 -4.02 -4.39
CA LYS A 63 -3.07 -4.47 -3.23
C LYS A 63 -3.87 -3.31 -2.65
N ARG A 64 -5.15 -3.56 -2.39
CA ARG A 64 -6.03 -2.61 -1.69
C ARG A 64 -6.17 -2.99 -0.22
N ALA A 65 -6.05 -2.00 0.66
CA ALA A 65 -6.30 -2.13 2.08
C ALA A 65 -7.82 -2.30 2.32
N GLY A 66 -8.30 -3.54 2.27
CA GLY A 66 -9.73 -3.85 2.42
C GLY A 66 -10.34 -3.23 3.69
N LYS A 67 -9.60 -3.25 4.81
CA LYS A 67 -10.07 -2.64 6.06
C LYS A 67 -10.26 -1.12 5.97
N VAL A 68 -9.37 -0.44 5.25
CA VAL A 68 -9.45 1.00 5.02
C VAL A 68 -10.66 1.33 4.15
N LEU A 69 -10.88 0.57 3.07
CA LEU A 69 -12.02 0.76 2.18
C LEU A 69 -13.36 0.54 2.89
N GLU A 70 -13.45 -0.53 3.69
CA GLU A 70 -14.63 -0.82 4.52
C GLU A 70 -14.95 0.36 5.46
N ARG A 71 -13.93 0.91 6.13
CA ARG A 71 -14.08 2.05 7.05
C ARG A 71 -14.50 3.33 6.33
N LEU A 72 -13.88 3.63 5.19
CA LEU A 72 -14.26 4.77 4.37
C LEU A 72 -15.71 4.64 3.88
N HIS A 73 -16.15 3.45 3.49
CA HIS A 73 -17.52 3.20 3.04
C HIS A 73 -18.55 3.31 4.18
N THR A 74 -18.25 2.72 5.35
CA THR A 74 -19.22 2.62 6.45
C THR A 74 -19.26 3.86 7.34
N MET A 75 -18.12 4.49 7.60
CA MET A 75 -18.00 5.60 8.55
C MET A 75 -17.60 6.93 7.89
N GLY A 76 -17.27 6.93 6.59
CA GLY A 76 -16.76 8.10 5.87
C GLY A 76 -15.33 8.50 6.26
N LYS A 77 -14.69 7.79 7.19
CA LYS A 77 -13.35 8.11 7.70
C LYS A 77 -12.58 6.84 8.08
N VAL A 78 -11.27 6.92 7.96
CA VAL A 78 -10.32 5.90 8.40
C VAL A 78 -9.54 6.39 9.62
N THR A 79 -9.10 5.47 10.49
CA THR A 79 -8.24 5.79 11.63
C THR A 79 -6.80 5.35 11.39
N ASP A 80 -5.86 5.94 12.13
CA ASP A 80 -4.46 5.49 12.11
C ASP A 80 -4.31 4.01 12.48
N ALA A 81 -5.19 3.49 13.34
CA ALA A 81 -5.19 2.08 13.71
C ALA A 81 -5.56 1.17 12.53
N ASP A 82 -6.52 1.58 11.69
CA ASP A 82 -6.90 0.82 10.49
C ASP A 82 -5.75 0.81 9.46
N LEU A 83 -5.02 1.93 9.33
CA LEU A 83 -3.83 2.03 8.46
C LEU A 83 -2.72 1.09 8.93
N ARG A 84 -2.34 1.17 10.22
CA ARG A 84 -1.30 0.31 10.81
C ARG A 84 -1.67 -1.17 10.69
N TYR A 85 -2.95 -1.51 10.94
CA TYR A 85 -3.45 -2.87 10.76
C TYR A 85 -3.24 -3.34 9.32
N SER A 86 -3.68 -2.54 8.34
CA SER A 86 -3.63 -2.92 6.92
C SER A 86 -2.21 -3.10 6.41
N LEU A 87 -1.29 -2.19 6.76
CA LEU A 87 0.11 -2.29 6.37
C LEU A 87 0.80 -3.49 7.03
N ARG A 88 0.52 -3.75 8.31
CA ARG A 88 1.04 -4.94 8.99
C ARG A 88 0.56 -6.23 8.33
N THR A 89 -0.72 -6.32 7.99
CA THR A 89 -1.28 -7.49 7.28
C THR A 89 -0.61 -7.68 5.92
N PHE A 90 -0.47 -6.60 5.15
CA PHE A 90 0.24 -6.64 3.87
C PHE A 90 1.68 -7.15 4.00
N HIS A 91 2.44 -6.69 5.00
CA HIS A 91 3.80 -7.20 5.24
C HIS A 91 3.85 -8.69 5.60
N GLN A 92 2.85 -9.19 6.35
CA GLN A 92 2.75 -10.61 6.69
C GLN A 92 2.44 -11.47 5.46
N GLU A 93 1.57 -11.00 4.57
CA GLU A 93 1.26 -11.68 3.30
C GLU A 93 2.50 -11.80 2.42
N GLN A 94 3.24 -10.71 2.22
CA GLN A 94 4.50 -10.72 1.46
C GLN A 94 5.55 -11.67 2.03
N SER A 95 5.53 -11.92 3.35
CA SER A 95 6.45 -12.85 4.01
C SER A 95 6.03 -14.32 3.88
N LYS A 96 4.75 -14.59 3.58
CA LYS A 96 4.20 -15.94 3.38
C LYS A 96 4.41 -16.41 1.95
N ASP A 97 4.15 -15.53 0.98
CA ASP A 97 4.35 -15.83 -0.44
C ASP A 97 5.79 -16.29 -0.73
N ALA A 98 6.79 -15.73 -0.04
CA ALA A 98 8.20 -16.12 -0.18
C ALA A 98 8.54 -17.54 0.33
N ARG A 99 7.64 -18.22 1.05
CA ARG A 99 7.87 -19.58 1.59
C ARG A 99 7.25 -20.68 0.73
N GLU A 100 6.34 -20.35 -0.19
CA GLU A 100 5.60 -21.34 -0.98
C GLU A 100 6.33 -21.71 -2.31
N ASP A 101 7.34 -20.96 -2.71
CA ASP A 101 8.14 -21.21 -3.93
C ASP A 101 9.29 -22.24 -3.74
N GLY A 102 9.37 -22.92 -2.59
CA GLY A 102 10.49 -23.82 -2.22
C GLY A 102 10.17 -25.32 -2.13
N GLY A 103 9.00 -25.77 -2.61
CA GLY A 103 8.46 -27.09 -2.27
C GLY A 103 8.25 -28.04 -3.44
N ASP A 104 9.26 -28.33 -4.26
CA ASP A 104 9.27 -29.53 -5.13
C ASP A 104 10.71 -30.01 -5.37
N ALA A 105 11.16 -30.97 -4.56
CA ALA A 105 12.29 -31.83 -4.89
C ALA A 105 12.14 -33.20 -4.19
N GLU A 106 11.69 -34.17 -4.99
CA GLU A 106 12.06 -35.60 -4.97
C GLU A 106 11.64 -36.47 -3.77
N ARG A 107 10.53 -37.21 -3.95
CA ARG A 107 10.42 -38.60 -3.47
C ARG A 107 10.39 -39.53 -4.68
N GLY A 108 11.57 -39.96 -5.08
CA GLY A 108 11.74 -41.00 -6.08
C GLY A 108 13.10 -41.65 -5.88
N VAL A 109 13.16 -42.66 -5.01
CA VAL A 109 14.18 -43.70 -5.09
C VAL A 109 13.51 -45.00 -4.68
N ASP A 110 13.37 -45.89 -5.67
CA ASP A 110 13.06 -47.32 -5.55
C ASP A 110 14.01 -48.07 -4.61
#